data_AF-A0A170PJV3-F1
#
_entry.id   AF-A0A170PJV3-F1
#
_cell.length_a   1.000
_cell.length_b   1.000
_cell.length_c   1.000
_cell.angle_alpha   90.00
_cell.angle_beta   90.00
_cell.angle_gamma   90.00
#
_symmetry.space_group_name_H-M   'P 1'
#
loop_
_entity.id
_entity.type
_entity.pdbx_description
1 polymer ?
#
loop_
_entity_poly.entity_id
_entity_poly.type
_entity_poly.pdbx_seq_one_letter_code
_entity_poly.pdbx_strand_id
1 'polypeptide(L)'
;MATKIMPISDLRRNAGEVLNAVREGGEVVYITQHGRPAAVLVEYERYEAMLAQLEDLADLAAIEAAADEPSRDYADFLAGLVQSEN
;
A
#
# COMPACT_ATOMS: atom_id res chain seq x y z
N MET A 1 -11.64 -7.08 -16.65
CA MET A 1 -10.21 -7.44 -16.69
C MET A 1 -10.11 -8.95 -16.51
N ALA A 2 -9.39 -9.64 -17.39
CA ALA A 2 -9.18 -11.08 -17.21
C ALA A 2 -8.07 -11.28 -16.17
N THR A 3 -8.35 -12.05 -15.11
CA THR A 3 -7.35 -12.39 -14.11
C THR A 3 -6.34 -13.37 -14.71
N LYS A 4 -5.07 -12.96 -14.80
CA LYS A 4 -3.99 -13.81 -15.30
C LYS A 4 -3.43 -14.64 -14.14
N ILE A 5 -3.50 -15.96 -14.26
CA ILE A 5 -2.98 -16.90 -13.26
C ILE A 5 -1.95 -17.79 -13.93
N MET A 6 -0.76 -17.94 -13.34
CA MET A 6 0.27 -18.82 -13.88
C MET A 6 1.04 -19.58 -12.78
N PRO A 7 1.56 -20.78 -13.08
CA PRO A 7 2.49 -21.49 -12.20
C PRO A 7 3.83 -20.77 -12.04
N ILE A 8 4.49 -20.95 -10.90
CA ILE A 8 5.86 -20.46 -10.66
C ILE A 8 6.86 -21.01 -11.68
N SER A 9 6.62 -22.19 -12.25
CA SER A 9 7.47 -22.74 -13.31
C SER A 9 7.43 -21.92 -14.60
N ASP A 10 6.29 -21.30 -14.91
CA ASP A 10 6.13 -20.49 -16.11
C ASP A 10 6.77 -19.12 -15.93
N LEU A 11 6.61 -18.52 -14.74
CA LEU A 11 7.32 -17.30 -14.35
C LEU A 11 8.84 -17.49 -14.46
N ARG A 12 9.37 -18.62 -13.96
CA ARG A 12 10.81 -18.92 -14.04
C ARG A 12 11.33 -19.07 -15.46
N ARG A 13 10.49 -19.54 -16.40
CA ARG A 13 10.87 -19.71 -17.81
C ARG A 13 10.86 -18.37 -18.56
N ASN A 14 9.87 -17.52 -18.30
CA ASN A 14 9.58 -16.34 -19.11
C ASN A 14 9.54 -15.03 -18.30
N ALA A 15 10.41 -14.87 -17.29
CA ALA A 15 10.33 -13.75 -16.34
C ALA A 15 10.32 -12.37 -17.00
N GLY A 16 11.14 -12.16 -18.04
CA GLY A 16 11.21 -10.87 -18.75
C GLY A 16 9.91 -10.50 -19.46
N GLU A 17 9.28 -11.45 -20.16
CA GLU A 17 8.01 -11.24 -20.84
C GLU A 17 6.87 -10.98 -19.85
N VAL A 18 6.85 -11.71 -18.73
CA VAL A 18 5.88 -11.50 -17.67
C VAL A 18 6.02 -10.11 -17.06
N LEU A 19 7.25 -9.67 -16.78
CA LEU A 19 7.50 -8.32 -16.26
C LEU A 19 7.08 -7.22 -17.25
N ASN A 20 7.35 -7.40 -18.55
CA ASN A 20 6.93 -6.46 -19.57
C ASN A 20 5.39 -6.38 -19.67
N ALA A 21 4.70 -7.53 -19.63
CA ALA A 21 3.24 -7.56 -19.64
C ALA A 21 2.63 -6.85 -18.43
N VAL A 22 3.23 -6.99 -17.25
CA VAL A 22 2.78 -6.26 -16.04
C VAL A 22 3.00 -4.75 -16.19
N ARG A 23 4.15 -4.33 -16.74
CA ARG A 23 4.49 -2.90 -16.95
C ARG A 23 3.61 -2.24 -18.02
N GLU A 24 3.49 -2.87 -19.19
CA GLU A 24 2.81 -2.26 -20.35
C GLU A 24 1.29 -2.41 -20.29
N GLY A 25 0.80 -3.55 -19.78
CA GLY A 25 -0.63 -3.85 -19.73
C GLY A 25 -1.32 -3.40 -18.44
N GLY A 26 -0.55 -3.00 -17.41
CA GLY A 26 -1.07 -2.78 -16.06
C GLY A 26 -1.74 -4.03 -15.47
N GLU A 27 -1.37 -5.22 -15.97
CA GLU A 27 -2.00 -6.50 -15.64
C GLU A 27 -1.53 -6.98 -14.26
N VAL A 28 -2.48 -7.47 -13.46
CA VAL A 28 -2.18 -8.18 -12.21
C VAL A 28 -2.01 -9.67 -12.52
N VAL A 29 -0.90 -10.27 -12.08
CA VAL A 29 -0.60 -11.68 -12.34
C VAL A 29 -0.53 -12.45 -11.04
N TYR A 30 -1.36 -13.49 -10.92
CA TYR A 30 -1.37 -14.39 -9.76
C TYR A 30 -0.43 -15.56 -10.01
N ILE A 31 0.51 -15.76 -9.11
CA ILE A 31 1.48 -16.84 -9.18
C ILE A 31 1.03 -17.97 -8.27
N THR A 32 1.01 -19.20 -8.81
CA THR A 32 0.68 -20.41 -8.06
C THR A 32 1.90 -21.30 -7.86
N GLN A 33 1.97 -21.96 -6.71
CA GLN A 33 2.96 -22.98 -6.39
C GLN A 33 2.23 -24.21 -5.84
N HIS A 34 2.52 -25.40 -6.40
CA HIS A 34 1.79 -26.64 -6.09
C HIS A 34 0.26 -26.50 -6.18
N GLY A 35 -0.22 -25.73 -7.17
CA GLY A 35 -1.66 -25.50 -7.41
C GLY A 35 -2.32 -24.50 -6.45
N ARG A 36 -1.57 -23.84 -5.58
CA ARG A 36 -2.09 -22.86 -4.60
C ARG A 36 -1.54 -21.46 -4.91
N PRO A 37 -2.33 -20.39 -4.74
CA PRO A 37 -1.82 -19.02 -4.83
C PRO A 37 -0.66 -18.82 -3.84
N ALA A 38 0.43 -18.21 -4.32
CA ALA A 38 1.65 -18.01 -3.56
C ALA A 38 2.13 -16.55 -3.60
N ALA A 39 1.92 -15.86 -4.71
CA ALA A 39 2.27 -14.45 -4.85
C ALA A 39 1.37 -13.75 -5.87
N VAL A 40 1.39 -12.42 -5.86
CA VAL A 40 0.76 -11.57 -6.87
C VAL A 40 1.83 -10.62 -7.38
N LEU A 41 1.95 -10.50 -8.70
CA LEU A 41 2.82 -9.54 -9.37
C LEU A 41 1.96 -8.39 -9.87
N VAL A 42 2.40 -7.17 -9.55
CA VAL A 42 1.80 -5.91 -9.96
C VAL A 42 2.90 -4.98 -10.43
N GLU A 43 2.53 -3.95 -11.18
CA GLU A 43 3.46 -2.86 -11.50
C GLU A 43 3.90 -2.17 -10.20
N TYR A 44 5.15 -1.72 -10.15
CA TYR A 44 5.73 -1.09 -8.98
C TYR A 44 4.99 0.19 -8.59
N GLU A 45 4.78 1.09 -9.54
CA GLU A 45 4.13 2.39 -9.33
C GLU A 45 2.70 2.19 -8.83
N ARG A 46 2.00 1.18 -9.36
CA ARG A 46 0.67 0.79 -8.88
C ARG A 46 0.69 0.24 -7.46
N TYR A 47 1.70 -0.56 -7.09
CA TYR A 47 1.85 -1.05 -5.73
C TYR A 47 2.08 0.09 -4.73
N GLU A 48 3.01 1.01 -5.04
CA GLU A 48 3.30 2.17 -4.21
C GLU A 48 2.06 3.08 -4.08
N ALA A 49 1.31 3.30 -5.17
CA ALA A 49 0.06 4.05 -5.10
C ALA A 49 -0.99 3.39 -4.21
N MET A 50 -1.08 2.06 -4.20
CA MET A 50 -1.96 1.33 -3.28
C MET A 50 -1.52 1.48 -1.82
N LEU A 51 -0.21 1.46 -1.54
CA LEU A 51 0.31 1.69 -0.19
C LEU A 51 0.01 3.11 0.30
N ALA A 52 0.24 4.12 -0.54
CA ALA A 52 -0.09 5.51 -0.21
C ALA A 52 -1.57 5.69 0.10
N GLN A 53 -2.46 5.08 -0.70
CA GLN A 53 -3.91 5.13 -0.42
C GLN A 53 -4.29 4.44 0.91
N LEU A 54 -3.59 3.37 1.28
CA LEU A 54 -3.83 2.70 2.56
C LEU A 54 -3.36 3.55 3.75
N GLU A 55 -2.24 4.27 3.60
CA GLU A 55 -1.77 5.25 4.58
C GLU A 55 -2.79 6.38 4.75
N ASP A 56 -3.23 7.01 3.67
CA ASP A 56 -4.22 8.09 3.70
C ASP A 56 -5.51 7.67 4.42
N LEU A 57 -5.97 6.43 4.16
CA LEU A 57 -7.16 5.87 4.81
C LEU A 57 -6.93 5.59 6.29
N ALA A 58 -5.74 5.14 6.67
CA ALA A 58 -5.39 4.92 8.07
C ALA A 58 -5.34 6.25 8.85
N ASP A 59 -4.78 7.29 8.26
CA ASP A 59 -4.75 8.64 8.83
C ASP A 59 -6.17 9.20 9.02
N LEU A 60 -7.04 9.05 8.02
CA LEU A 60 -8.43 9.47 8.13
C LEU A 60 -9.16 8.72 9.25
N ALA A 61 -8.95 7.41 9.36
CA ALA A 61 -9.54 6.60 10.42
C ALA A 61 -9.01 7.01 11.81
N ALA A 62 -7.75 7.39 11.93
CA ALA A 62 -7.17 7.89 13.17
C ALA A 62 -7.77 9.24 13.58
N ILE A 63 -7.98 10.16 12.63
CA ILE A 63 -8.66 11.44 12.87
C ILE A 63 -10.09 11.20 13.34
N GLU A 64 -10.82 10.29 12.70
CA GLU A 64 -12.19 9.94 13.09
C GLU A 64 -12.24 9.34 14.50
N ALA A 65 -11.30 8.44 14.84
CA ALA A 65 -11.23 7.84 16.17
C ALA A 65 -10.90 8.87 17.28
N ALA A 66 -10.11 9.89 16.95
CA ALA A 66 -9.75 10.97 17.87
C ALA A 66 -10.81 12.09 17.96
N ALA A 67 -11.94 11.98 17.25
CA ALA A 67 -12.93 13.06 17.17
C ALA A 67 -13.53 13.47 18.53
N ASP A 68 -13.65 12.52 19.46
CA ASP A 68 -14.15 12.76 20.82
C ASP A 68 -13.03 13.11 21.82
N GLU A 69 -11.77 13.13 21.38
CA GLU A 69 -10.66 13.51 22.24
C GLU A 69 -10.66 15.02 22.51
N PRO A 70 -10.32 15.46 23.74
CA PRO A 70 -10.19 16.88 24.04
C PRO A 70 -9.12 17.52 23.15
N SER A 71 -9.52 18.47 22.31
CA SER A 71 -8.57 19.27 21.55
C SER A 71 -8.02 20.43 22.41
N ARG A 72 -6.80 20.85 22.11
CA ARG A 72 -6.17 22.03 22.71
C ARG A 72 -5.84 23.00 21.59
N ASP A 73 -6.09 24.28 21.84
CA ASP A 73 -5.65 25.33 20.91
C ASP A 73 -4.13 25.30 20.74
N TYR A 74 -3.66 25.46 19.50
CA TYR A 74 -2.24 25.37 19.19
C TYR A 74 -1.41 26.44 19.90
N ALA A 75 -1.93 27.67 20.05
CA ALA A 75 -1.25 28.74 20.78
C ALA A 75 -1.15 28.40 22.28
N ASP A 76 -2.21 27.85 22.86
CA ASP A 76 -2.21 27.41 24.26
C ASP A 76 -1.21 26.28 24.49
N PHE A 77 -1.07 25.35 23.54
CA PHE A 77 -0.07 24.27 23.58
C PHE A 77 1.36 24.83 23.60
N LEU A 78 1.69 25.74 22.67
CA LEU A 78 3.01 26.36 22.59
C LEU A 78 3.37 27.13 23.86
N ALA A 79 2.42 27.87 24.42
CA ALA A 79 2.63 28.60 25.67
C ALA A 79 2.98 27.68 26.85
N GLY A 80 2.46 26.45 26.87
CA GLY A 80 2.76 25.44 27.88
C GLY A 80 4.15 24.81 27.74
N LEU A 81 4.62 24.58 26.51
CA LEU A 81 5.96 24.05 26.26
C LEU A 81 7.07 25.00 26.74
N VAL A 82 6.93 26.29 26.43
CA VAL A 82 7.90 27.33 26.84
C VAL A 82 8.00 27.47 28.36
N GLN A 83 6.93 27.17 29.10
CA GLN A 83 6.95 27.21 30.58
C GLN A 83 7.55 25.94 31.21
N SER A 84 7.63 24.82 30.49
CA SER A 84 8.18 23.56 30.99
C SER A 84 9.71 23.45 30.87
N GLU A 85 10.34 24.34 30.12
CA GLU A 85 11.79 24.40 29.92
C GLU A 85 12.51 25.36 30.89
N ASN A 86 11.81 25.92 31.90
CA ASN A 86 12.35 26.83 32.92
C ASN A 86 12.24 26.27 34.34
#